data_AF-A0A2T6F767-F1
#
_entry.id   AF-A0A2T6F767-F1
#
_cell.length_a   1.000
_cell.length_b   1.000
_cell.length_c   1.000
_cell.angle_alpha   90.00
_cell.angle_beta   90.00
_cell.angle_gamma   90.00
#
_symmetry.space_group_name_H-M   'P 1'
#
loop_
_entity.id
_entity.type
_entity.pdbx_description
1 polymer ?
#
loop_
_entity_poly.entity_id
_entity_poly.type
_entity_poly.pdbx_seq_one_letter_code
_entity_poly.pdbx_strand_id
1 'polypeptide(L)'
;MPKTSKIPKTTLPEAETDTPAVPVADTGKSRYVAPALDKGLDILELLCRSEQALTLNQISRQLGRNVNEIFRMVVTLEQRGYLIADGDQYRLSLKLFELAHYHQPIRSLVSTALPHMRELSNRSMQSSHLTVYEAGRVIVVAQVDSPERWVFGLKVGGLVSLTDTASGRVLLSFRDEAERSRMLAANVKIDGEQDFDPAQLSRQIEETRSSGFSRMESRQIRGVINLSFPIIGANERILASLNVPFIERIDKQVNPDLDAVQEILREISQRLSKLMGNASF
;
A
#
# COMPACT_ATOMS: atom_id res chain seq x y z
N MET A 1 -61.43 -41.94 10.17
CA MET A 1 -61.42 -40.67 9.40
C MET A 1 -60.06 -40.51 8.72
N PRO A 2 -60.01 -39.93 7.51
CA PRO A 2 -59.54 -40.70 6.36
C PRO A 2 -58.29 -40.17 5.65
N LYS A 3 -57.82 -41.05 4.76
CA LYS A 3 -56.71 -40.96 3.80
C LYS A 3 -56.64 -39.64 3.02
N THR A 4 -55.42 -39.17 2.85
CA THR A 4 -55.01 -38.18 1.83
C THR A 4 -55.27 -38.74 0.43
N SER A 5 -56.15 -38.07 -0.32
CA SER A 5 -56.41 -38.30 -1.73
C SER A 5 -55.80 -37.16 -2.55
N LYS A 6 -55.06 -37.50 -3.60
CA LYS A 6 -54.51 -36.60 -4.61
C LYS A 6 -55.62 -35.94 -5.42
N ILE A 7 -55.46 -34.65 -5.74
CA ILE A 7 -56.20 -33.95 -6.82
C ILE A 7 -55.18 -33.08 -7.59
N PRO A 8 -55.31 -32.91 -8.93
CA PRO A 8 -54.19 -32.82 -9.86
C PRO A 8 -53.80 -31.42 -10.35
N LYS A 9 -52.66 -31.40 -11.05
CA LYS A 9 -52.10 -30.29 -11.84
C LYS A 9 -53.14 -29.66 -12.78
N THR A 10 -53.21 -28.33 -12.75
CA THR A 10 -53.85 -27.52 -13.79
C THR A 10 -52.82 -26.53 -14.31
N THR A 11 -52.55 -26.59 -15.61
CA THR A 11 -51.64 -25.77 -16.41
C THR A 11 -52.36 -24.55 -16.96
N LEU A 12 -51.59 -23.45 -17.17
CA LEU A 12 -51.66 -22.41 -18.24
C LEU A 12 -51.38 -21.00 -17.66
N PRO A 13 -50.79 -20.04 -18.42
CA PRO A 13 -49.82 -20.15 -19.50
C PRO A 13 -48.56 -19.27 -19.26
N GLU A 14 -47.55 -19.51 -20.09
CA GLU A 14 -46.31 -18.72 -20.20
C GLU A 14 -46.60 -17.28 -20.65
N ALA A 15 -46.04 -16.31 -19.93
CA ALA A 15 -45.87 -14.95 -20.42
C ALA A 15 -44.38 -14.74 -20.70
N GLU A 16 -44.03 -14.85 -21.97
CA GLU A 16 -42.76 -14.42 -22.54
C GLU A 16 -42.56 -12.92 -22.25
N THR A 17 -41.55 -12.61 -21.45
CA THR A 17 -40.89 -11.29 -21.51
C THR A 17 -39.49 -11.52 -22.03
N ASP A 18 -39.41 -11.53 -23.37
CA ASP A 18 -38.19 -11.45 -24.15
C ASP A 18 -37.48 -10.13 -23.82
N THR A 19 -36.48 -10.21 -22.94
CA THR A 19 -35.51 -9.14 -22.75
C THR A 19 -34.20 -9.68 -23.29
N PRO A 20 -33.64 -9.12 -24.39
CA PRO A 20 -32.43 -9.65 -24.97
C PRO A 20 -31.29 -9.49 -23.96
N ALA A 21 -30.73 -10.63 -23.54
CA ALA A 21 -29.53 -10.69 -22.75
C ALA A 21 -28.39 -10.04 -23.54
N VAL A 22 -27.96 -8.86 -23.08
CA VAL A 22 -26.76 -8.20 -23.59
C VAL A 22 -25.59 -9.17 -23.34
N PRO A 23 -24.86 -9.61 -24.38
CA PRO A 23 -23.74 -10.52 -24.17
C PRO A 23 -22.67 -9.77 -23.40
N VAL A 24 -22.39 -10.23 -22.18
CA VAL A 24 -21.21 -9.81 -21.42
C VAL A 24 -20.01 -10.16 -22.28
N ALA A 25 -19.37 -9.14 -22.82
CA ALA A 25 -18.18 -9.29 -23.63
C ALA A 25 -17.14 -10.06 -22.81
N ASP A 26 -16.82 -11.27 -23.28
CA ASP A 26 -15.64 -12.02 -22.90
C ASP A 26 -14.43 -11.14 -23.22
N THR A 27 -13.93 -10.41 -22.23
CA THR A 27 -12.64 -9.74 -22.34
C THR A 27 -11.57 -10.81 -22.30
N GLY A 28 -11.38 -11.46 -23.43
CA GLY A 28 -10.35 -12.47 -23.72
C GLY A 28 -8.94 -11.90 -23.61
N LYS A 29 -8.54 -11.46 -22.42
CA LYS A 29 -7.14 -11.57 -22.02
C LYS A 29 -6.95 -13.02 -21.62
N SER A 30 -6.56 -13.85 -22.57
CA SER A 30 -5.82 -15.08 -22.25
C SER A 30 -4.77 -14.69 -21.21
N ARG A 31 -4.96 -15.15 -19.96
CA ARG A 31 -4.04 -14.89 -18.87
C ARG A 31 -2.77 -15.59 -19.29
N TYR A 32 -1.80 -14.85 -19.84
CA TYR A 32 -0.48 -15.39 -20.14
C TYR A 32 0.18 -15.71 -18.79
N VAL A 33 -0.09 -16.91 -18.29
CA VAL A 33 0.42 -17.39 -17.00
C VAL A 33 1.79 -17.98 -17.25
N ALA A 34 2.77 -17.60 -16.43
CA ALA A 34 4.07 -18.26 -16.36
C ALA A 34 4.16 -18.97 -14.98
N PRO A 35 3.59 -20.17 -14.82
CA PRO A 35 3.40 -20.78 -13.49
C PRO A 35 4.70 -20.99 -12.71
N ALA A 36 5.81 -21.20 -13.42
CA ALA A 36 7.13 -21.30 -12.81
C ALA A 36 7.59 -19.96 -12.22
N LEU A 37 7.37 -18.85 -12.93
CA LEU A 37 7.70 -17.51 -12.44
C LEU A 37 6.86 -17.16 -11.21
N ASP A 38 5.54 -17.40 -11.25
CA ASP A 38 4.64 -17.16 -10.12
C ASP A 38 5.12 -17.91 -8.87
N LYS A 39 5.45 -19.20 -9.01
CA LYS A 39 6.01 -20.02 -7.92
C LYS A 39 7.33 -19.45 -7.40
N GLY A 40 8.21 -18.98 -8.28
CA GLY A 40 9.46 -18.34 -7.90
C GLY A 40 9.25 -17.07 -7.08
N LEU A 41 8.30 -16.22 -7.49
CA LEU A 41 7.95 -14.99 -6.77
C LEU A 41 7.32 -15.30 -5.41
N ASP A 42 6.40 -16.27 -5.34
CA ASP A 42 5.78 -16.72 -4.08
C ASP A 42 6.84 -17.17 -3.06
N ILE A 43 7.88 -17.89 -3.51
CA ILE A 43 8.98 -18.33 -2.64
C ILE A 43 9.77 -17.14 -2.09
N LEU A 44 10.08 -16.15 -2.93
CA LEU A 44 10.77 -14.94 -2.49
C LEU A 44 9.93 -14.17 -1.47
N GLU A 45 8.65 -13.97 -1.74
CA GLU A 45 7.73 -13.28 -0.86
C GLU A 45 7.50 -14.00 0.48
N LEU A 46 7.49 -15.34 0.47
CA LEU A 46 7.44 -16.14 1.69
C LEU A 46 8.70 -15.95 2.53
N LEU A 47 9.87 -16.11 1.92
CA LEU A 47 11.15 -15.99 2.63
C LEU A 47 11.41 -14.55 3.12
N CYS A 48 10.87 -13.52 2.45
CA CYS A 48 10.89 -12.13 2.93
C CYS A 48 10.16 -11.95 4.27
N ARG A 49 9.15 -12.76 4.55
CA ARG A 49 8.35 -12.69 5.78
C ARG A 49 8.85 -13.65 6.87
N SER A 50 9.85 -14.48 6.57
CA SER A 50 10.39 -15.45 7.50
C SER A 50 11.60 -14.89 8.25
N GLU A 51 11.62 -15.04 9.57
CA GLU A 51 12.76 -14.65 10.41
C GLU A 51 13.90 -15.68 10.37
N GLN A 52 13.63 -16.90 9.87
CA GLN A 52 14.55 -18.03 9.89
C GLN A 52 14.70 -18.63 8.49
N ALA A 53 15.80 -19.33 8.26
CA ALA A 53 15.96 -20.14 7.05
C ALA A 53 14.94 -21.30 7.05
N LEU A 54 14.39 -21.62 5.89
CA LEU A 54 13.36 -22.65 5.74
C LEU A 54 13.86 -23.80 4.88
N THR A 55 13.54 -25.03 5.27
CA THR A 55 13.73 -26.21 4.42
C THR A 55 12.73 -26.21 3.26
N LEU A 56 13.07 -26.95 2.20
CA LEU A 56 12.17 -27.11 1.04
C LEU A 56 10.78 -27.63 1.43
N ASN A 57 10.70 -28.54 2.40
CA ASN A 57 9.43 -29.05 2.92
C ASN A 57 8.61 -27.96 3.60
N GLN A 58 9.25 -27.11 4.42
CA GLN A 58 8.57 -25.99 5.09
C GLN A 58 8.06 -24.96 4.08
N ILE A 59 8.86 -24.61 3.07
CA ILE A 59 8.44 -23.70 1.98
C ILE A 59 7.21 -24.28 1.27
N SER A 60 7.26 -25.55 0.87
CA SER A 60 6.13 -26.21 0.17
C SER A 60 4.84 -26.17 1.00
N ARG A 61 4.95 -26.49 2.29
CA ARG A 61 3.82 -26.53 3.22
C ARG A 61 3.20 -25.16 3.43
N GLN A 62 4.00 -24.11 3.59
CA GLN A 62 3.50 -22.75 3.81
C GLN A 62 2.87 -22.15 2.54
N LEU A 63 3.35 -22.53 1.35
CA LEU A 63 2.74 -22.12 0.08
C LEU A 63 1.54 -22.98 -0.35
N GLY A 64 1.24 -24.06 0.38
CA GLY A 64 0.18 -25.00 -0.03
C GLY A 64 0.50 -25.72 -1.36
N ARG A 65 1.78 -25.96 -1.63
CA ARG A 65 2.29 -26.60 -2.87
C ARG A 65 3.04 -27.88 -2.53
N ASN A 66 3.33 -28.72 -3.53
CA ASN A 66 4.21 -29.87 -3.33
C ASN A 66 5.68 -29.54 -3.57
N VAL A 67 6.58 -30.33 -2.98
CA VAL A 67 8.03 -30.13 -3.07
C VAL A 67 8.53 -30.13 -4.52
N ASN A 68 8.04 -31.06 -5.35
CA ASN A 68 8.45 -31.20 -6.75
C ASN A 68 8.08 -29.96 -7.59
N GLU A 69 6.99 -29.28 -7.23
CA GLU A 69 6.54 -28.06 -7.91
C GLU A 69 7.45 -26.85 -7.66
N ILE A 70 8.05 -26.76 -6.48
CA ILE A 70 8.85 -25.59 -6.08
C ILE A 70 10.36 -25.85 -6.17
N PHE A 71 10.80 -27.11 -6.16
CA PHE A 71 12.22 -27.48 -6.16
C PHE A 71 13.01 -26.79 -7.28
N ARG A 72 12.51 -26.88 -8.51
CA ARG A 72 13.16 -26.24 -9.67
C ARG A 72 13.25 -24.71 -9.51
N MET A 73 12.28 -24.09 -8.83
CA MET A 73 12.28 -22.64 -8.59
C MET A 73 13.29 -22.26 -7.51
N VAL A 74 13.34 -23.00 -6.39
CA VAL A 74 14.33 -22.80 -5.33
C VAL A 74 15.75 -22.89 -5.89
N VAL A 75 16.07 -23.96 -6.63
CA VAL A 75 17.38 -24.14 -7.28
C VAL A 75 17.69 -23.01 -8.25
N THR A 76 16.71 -22.58 -9.05
CA THR A 76 16.91 -21.46 -10.00
C THR A 76 17.18 -20.14 -9.26
N LEU A 77 16.46 -19.87 -8.18
CA LEU A 77 16.64 -18.66 -7.37
C LEU A 77 18.00 -18.66 -6.66
N GLU A 78 18.44 -19.81 -6.15
CA GLU A 78 19.78 -20.00 -5.58
C GLU A 78 20.87 -19.76 -6.64
N GLN A 79 20.77 -20.39 -7.81
CA GLN A 79 21.75 -20.21 -8.91
C GLN A 79 21.82 -18.77 -9.41
N ARG A 80 20.70 -18.04 -9.37
CA ARG A 80 20.65 -16.61 -9.70
C ARG A 80 21.07 -15.70 -8.55
N GLY A 81 21.45 -16.29 -7.41
CA GLY A 81 21.95 -15.59 -6.23
C GLY A 81 20.87 -14.89 -5.41
N TYR A 82 19.58 -15.18 -5.59
CA TYR A 82 18.50 -14.65 -4.75
C TYR A 82 18.41 -15.38 -3.40
N LEU A 83 18.76 -16.67 -3.37
CA LEU A 83 18.77 -17.49 -2.17
C LEU A 83 20.20 -17.90 -1.82
N ILE A 84 20.43 -18.14 -0.53
CA ILE A 84 21.63 -18.80 -0.01
C ILE A 84 21.15 -20.10 0.65
N ALA A 85 21.75 -21.22 0.26
CA ALA A 85 21.56 -22.49 0.93
C ALA A 85 22.55 -22.63 2.10
N ASP A 86 22.05 -23.12 3.23
CA ASP A 86 22.83 -23.55 4.39
C ASP A 86 22.35 -24.95 4.78
N GLY A 87 23.09 -25.98 4.37
CA GLY A 87 22.63 -27.37 4.45
C GLY A 87 21.36 -27.61 3.61
N ASP A 88 20.26 -27.99 4.26
CA ASP A 88 18.95 -28.21 3.64
C ASP A 88 17.99 -27.02 3.76
N GLN A 89 18.46 -25.91 4.34
CA GLN A 89 17.69 -24.69 4.57
C GLN A 89 18.07 -23.59 3.57
N TYR A 90 17.07 -22.78 3.23
CA TYR A 90 17.21 -21.66 2.31
C TYR A 90 16.80 -20.37 2.98
N ARG A 91 17.58 -19.31 2.76
CA ARG A 91 17.26 -17.94 3.17
C ARG A 91 17.52 -16.97 2.02
N LEU A 92 16.94 -15.77 2.11
CA LEU A 92 17.23 -14.71 1.15
C LEU A 92 18.71 -14.29 1.25
N SER A 93 19.29 -14.00 0.09
CA SER A 93 20.53 -13.24 -0.02
C SER A 93 20.23 -11.73 0.01
N LEU A 94 21.27 -10.91 -0.10
CA LEU A 94 21.13 -9.45 -0.25
C LEU A 94 20.82 -9.02 -1.70
N LYS A 95 20.53 -9.94 -2.63
CA LYS A 95 20.33 -9.60 -4.04
C LYS A 95 19.14 -8.66 -4.27
N LEU A 96 18.03 -8.88 -3.57
CA LEU A 96 16.86 -7.99 -3.65
C LEU A 96 17.18 -6.58 -3.13
N PHE A 97 17.99 -6.47 -2.09
CA PHE A 97 18.47 -5.18 -1.57
C PHE A 97 19.34 -4.46 -2.61
N GLU A 98 20.27 -5.17 -3.25
CA GLU A 98 21.11 -4.62 -4.33
C GLU A 98 20.25 -4.10 -5.49
N LEU A 99 19.28 -4.89 -5.95
CA LEU A 99 18.38 -4.52 -7.04
C LEU A 99 17.52 -3.30 -6.70
N ALA A 100 16.97 -3.23 -5.48
CA ALA A 100 16.20 -2.08 -5.02
C ALA A 100 17.04 -0.79 -5.01
N HIS A 101 18.35 -0.88 -4.72
CA HIS A 101 19.25 0.27 -4.66
C HIS A 101 19.74 0.75 -6.04
N TYR A 102 19.63 -0.06 -7.10
CA TYR A 102 19.90 0.40 -8.47
C TYR A 102 18.78 1.29 -9.04
N HIS A 103 17.56 1.21 -8.50
CA HIS A 103 16.43 2.00 -8.98
C HIS A 103 16.56 3.48 -8.56
N GLN A 104 17.15 4.29 -9.46
CA GLN A 104 17.58 5.68 -9.22
C GLN A 104 16.48 6.64 -8.71
N PRO A 105 15.24 6.65 -9.25
CA PRO A 105 14.26 7.69 -8.88
C PRO A 105 13.84 7.61 -7.41
N ILE A 106 13.55 6.40 -6.91
CA ILE A 106 13.16 6.19 -5.51
C ILE A 106 14.34 6.45 -4.58
N ARG A 107 15.55 6.00 -4.96
CA ARG A 107 16.76 6.20 -4.15
C ARG A 107 17.03 7.69 -3.92
N SER A 108 16.90 8.51 -4.96
CA SER A 108 17.19 9.94 -4.85
C SER A 108 16.15 10.65 -3.98
N LEU A 109 14.85 10.39 -4.19
CA LEU A 109 13.76 10.86 -3.32
C LEU A 109 14.01 10.52 -1.84
N VAL A 110 14.27 9.25 -1.53
CA VAL A 110 14.49 8.79 -0.15
C VAL A 110 15.73 9.44 0.47
N SER A 111 16.83 9.50 -0.29
CA SER A 111 18.09 10.08 0.21
C SER A 111 17.95 11.57 0.55
N THR A 112 17.17 12.33 -0.23
CA THR A 112 16.89 13.73 0.07
C THR A 112 15.88 13.91 1.19
N ALA A 113 14.86 13.04 1.27
CA ALA A 113 13.82 13.12 2.28
C ALA A 113 14.31 12.79 3.70
N LEU A 114 15.16 11.78 3.87
CA LEU A 114 15.53 11.24 5.18
C LEU A 114 16.08 12.29 6.17
N PRO A 115 17.02 13.19 5.81
CA PRO A 115 17.48 14.22 6.75
C PRO A 115 16.35 15.14 7.24
N HIS A 116 15.38 15.43 6.37
CA HIS A 116 14.25 16.31 6.67
C HIS A 116 13.20 15.60 7.53
N MET A 117 12.97 14.31 7.26
CA MET A 117 12.11 13.48 8.10
C MET A 117 12.67 13.30 9.51
N ARG A 118 14.01 13.19 9.65
CA ARG A 118 14.66 13.20 10.98
C ARG A 118 14.45 14.51 11.73
N GLU A 119 14.58 15.63 11.03
CA GLU A 119 14.28 16.94 11.62
C GLU A 119 12.80 17.04 12.03
N LEU A 120 11.87 16.63 11.16
CA LEU A 120 10.45 16.57 11.44
C LEU A 120 10.16 15.73 12.69
N SER A 121 10.67 14.50 12.77
CA SER A 121 10.41 13.61 13.90
C SER A 121 10.98 14.14 15.21
N ASN A 122 12.16 14.75 15.18
CA ASN A 122 12.76 15.38 16.36
C ASN A 122 12.01 16.65 16.80
N ARG A 123 11.49 17.45 15.87
CA ARG A 123 10.75 18.68 16.20
C ARG A 123 9.32 18.41 16.65
N SER A 124 8.66 17.43 16.03
CA SER A 124 7.27 17.06 16.32
C SER A 124 7.12 16.09 17.49
N MET A 125 8.19 15.41 17.87
CA MET A 125 8.16 14.26 18.80
C MET A 125 7.23 13.13 18.31
N GLN A 126 7.06 13.01 16.99
CA GLN A 126 6.22 12.00 16.35
C GLN A 126 7.00 11.22 15.29
N SER A 127 6.58 9.99 15.02
CA SER A 127 7.12 9.25 13.87
C SER A 127 6.65 9.88 12.57
N SER A 128 7.41 9.69 11.50
CA SER A 128 7.02 10.15 10.16
C SER A 128 7.29 9.08 9.11
N HIS A 129 6.48 9.05 8.05
CA HIS A 129 6.68 8.13 6.94
C HIS A 129 6.37 8.79 5.60
N LEU A 130 7.09 8.38 4.57
CA LEU A 130 6.96 8.85 3.19
C LEU A 130 6.35 7.74 2.35
N THR A 131 5.30 8.06 1.60
CA THR A 131 4.57 7.11 0.76
C THR A 131 4.55 7.54 -0.70
N VAL A 132 4.61 6.56 -1.60
CA VAL A 132 4.47 6.77 -3.04
C VAL A 132 3.33 5.90 -3.57
N TYR A 133 2.68 6.36 -4.64
CA TYR A 133 1.75 5.52 -5.39
C TYR A 133 2.47 4.83 -6.53
N GLU A 134 2.35 3.52 -6.63
CA GLU A 134 2.85 2.72 -7.74
C GLU A 134 1.89 1.57 -8.07
N ALA A 135 1.43 1.51 -9.32
CA ALA A 135 0.67 0.39 -9.87
C ALA A 135 -0.49 -0.13 -8.97
N GLY A 136 -1.35 0.78 -8.50
CA GLY A 136 -2.50 0.41 -7.67
C GLY A 136 -2.22 0.30 -6.17
N ARG A 137 -0.99 0.55 -5.75
CA ARG A 137 -0.54 0.39 -4.36
C ARG A 137 0.04 1.69 -3.84
N VAL A 138 -0.19 1.99 -2.56
CA VAL A 138 0.54 3.04 -1.86
C VAL A 138 1.56 2.38 -0.94
N ILE A 139 2.85 2.68 -1.15
CA ILE A 139 3.98 1.97 -0.54
C ILE A 139 4.75 2.95 0.34
N VAL A 140 5.07 2.54 1.57
CA VAL A 140 5.97 3.28 2.46
C VAL A 140 7.41 3.08 1.98
N VAL A 141 8.06 4.15 1.51
CA VAL A 141 9.43 4.11 0.95
C VAL A 141 10.48 4.62 1.91
N ALA A 142 10.09 5.39 2.91
CA ALA A 142 10.96 5.85 3.99
C ALA A 142 10.16 6.03 5.27
N GLN A 143 10.83 5.87 6.41
CA GLN A 143 10.24 6.08 7.71
C GLN A 143 11.31 6.51 8.72
N VAL A 144 10.91 7.34 9.69
CA VAL A 144 11.71 7.75 10.84
C VAL A 144 10.86 7.59 12.09
N ASP A 145 11.40 6.91 13.10
CA ASP A 145 10.76 6.74 14.40
C ASP A 145 10.75 8.04 15.19
N SER A 146 9.73 8.23 16.02
CA SER A 146 9.75 9.26 17.07
C SER A 146 10.98 9.05 17.99
N PRO A 147 11.63 10.12 18.47
CA PRO A 147 12.64 10.01 19.53
C PRO A 147 12.05 9.62 20.90
N GLU A 148 10.72 9.52 21.01
CA GLU A 148 10.02 9.14 22.24
C GLU A 148 10.17 7.66 22.61
N ARG A 149 9.86 7.34 23.87
CA ARG A 149 9.86 5.96 24.37
C ARG A 149 8.82 5.07 23.68
N TRP A 150 7.66 5.63 23.36
CA TRP A 150 6.58 4.92 22.69
C TRP A 150 6.59 5.28 21.21
N VAL A 151 6.87 4.29 20.38
CA VAL A 151 7.02 4.48 18.94
C VAL A 151 5.87 3.78 18.23
N PHE A 152 5.08 4.57 17.51
CA PHE A 152 4.11 4.07 16.55
C PHE A 152 4.55 4.49 15.15
N GLY A 153 4.60 3.56 14.21
CA GLY A 153 5.06 3.84 12.85
C GLY A 153 4.76 2.70 11.89
N LEU A 154 4.78 3.02 10.60
CA LEU A 154 4.64 2.03 9.53
C LEU A 154 6.02 1.58 9.06
N LYS A 155 6.15 0.31 8.70
CA LYS A 155 7.43 -0.24 8.20
C LYS A 155 7.67 0.17 6.75
N VAL A 156 8.93 0.41 6.39
CA VAL A 156 9.35 0.53 4.98
C VAL A 156 8.98 -0.75 4.22
N GLY A 157 8.44 -0.59 3.01
CA GLY A 157 7.85 -1.67 2.21
C GLY A 157 6.42 -2.04 2.60
N GLY A 158 5.88 -1.46 3.68
CA GLY A 158 4.49 -1.62 4.06
C GLY A 158 3.54 -0.98 3.05
N LEU A 159 2.37 -1.60 2.86
CA LEU A 159 1.29 -1.05 2.05
C LEU A 159 0.32 -0.26 2.92
N VAL A 160 -0.17 0.85 2.39
CA VAL A 160 -1.30 1.59 2.94
C VAL A 160 -2.40 1.70 1.90
N SER A 161 -3.64 1.82 2.35
CA SER A 161 -4.77 1.88 1.44
C SER A 161 -4.82 3.24 0.74
N LEU A 162 -5.24 3.23 -0.52
CA LEU A 162 -5.40 4.44 -1.32
C LEU A 162 -6.64 5.24 -0.92
N THR A 163 -7.64 4.63 -0.30
CA THR A 163 -9.00 5.20 -0.22
C THR A 163 -9.40 5.61 1.19
N ASP A 164 -8.84 4.97 2.22
CA ASP A 164 -9.20 5.20 3.63
C ASP A 164 -8.08 5.82 4.49
N THR A 165 -6.97 6.23 3.86
CA THR A 165 -5.82 6.86 4.53
C THR A 165 -5.60 8.32 4.13
N ALA A 166 -4.94 9.10 4.99
CA ALA A 166 -4.56 10.47 4.68
C ALA A 166 -3.56 10.54 3.51
N SER A 167 -2.63 9.57 3.44
CA SER A 167 -1.69 9.44 2.31
C SER A 167 -2.43 9.25 0.99
N GLY A 168 -3.42 8.36 0.98
CA GLY A 168 -4.24 8.10 -0.20
C GLY A 168 -5.00 9.34 -0.67
N ARG A 169 -5.64 10.06 0.27
CA ARG A 169 -6.32 11.34 -0.03
C ARG A 169 -5.37 12.35 -0.67
N VAL A 170 -4.21 12.59 -0.08
CA VAL A 170 -3.21 13.52 -0.64
C VAL A 170 -2.76 13.05 -2.02
N LEU A 171 -2.40 11.77 -2.18
CA LEU A 171 -1.96 11.23 -3.48
C LEU A 171 -3.02 11.37 -4.59
N LEU A 172 -4.30 11.23 -4.25
CA LEU A 172 -5.41 11.42 -5.19
C LEU A 172 -5.70 12.91 -5.49
N SER A 173 -5.49 13.79 -4.51
CA SER A 173 -5.89 15.22 -4.60
C SER A 173 -5.00 16.07 -5.49
N PHE A 174 -3.72 15.69 -5.60
CA PHE A 174 -2.72 16.41 -6.41
C PHE A 174 -2.44 15.70 -7.74
N ARG A 175 -3.42 14.95 -8.24
CA ARG A 175 -3.43 14.32 -9.56
C ARG A 175 -4.54 14.91 -10.42
N ASP A 176 -4.36 14.87 -11.74
CA ASP A 176 -5.44 15.23 -12.65
C ASP A 176 -6.58 14.20 -12.60
N GLU A 177 -7.75 14.56 -13.12
CA GLU A 177 -8.95 13.71 -13.08
C GLU A 177 -8.72 12.33 -13.73
N ALA A 178 -7.97 12.30 -14.83
CA ALA A 178 -7.76 11.10 -15.62
C ALA A 178 -6.76 10.16 -14.92
N GLU A 179 -5.68 10.69 -14.34
CA GLU A 179 -4.76 9.96 -13.48
C GLU A 179 -5.49 9.43 -12.25
N ARG A 180 -6.27 10.26 -11.56
CA ARG A 180 -7.01 9.87 -10.37
C ARG A 180 -8.01 8.74 -10.64
N SER A 181 -8.77 8.83 -11.73
CA SER A 181 -9.69 7.79 -12.16
C SER A 181 -8.95 6.48 -12.45
N ARG A 182 -7.79 6.54 -13.12
CA ARG A 182 -6.93 5.37 -13.34
C ARG A 182 -6.39 4.79 -12.03
N MET A 183 -6.03 5.64 -11.08
CA MET A 183 -5.50 5.21 -9.79
C MET A 183 -6.54 4.42 -9.00
N LEU A 184 -7.78 4.91 -8.94
CA LEU A 184 -8.90 4.26 -8.28
C LEU A 184 -9.29 2.95 -8.98
N ALA A 185 -9.32 2.93 -10.31
CA ALA A 185 -9.61 1.72 -11.08
C ALA A 185 -8.54 0.63 -10.90
N ALA A 186 -7.29 1.02 -10.69
CA ALA A 186 -6.18 0.10 -10.45
C ALA A 186 -5.98 -0.26 -8.96
N ASN A 187 -6.78 0.30 -8.04
CA ASN A 187 -6.58 0.13 -6.59
C ASN A 187 -6.58 -1.36 -6.21
N VAL A 188 -5.48 -1.80 -5.60
CA VAL A 188 -5.37 -3.14 -5.03
C VAL A 188 -5.74 -3.03 -3.56
N LYS A 189 -6.92 -3.56 -3.20
CA LYS A 189 -7.37 -3.56 -1.81
C LYS A 189 -6.35 -4.25 -0.91
N ILE A 190 -6.04 -3.63 0.22
CA ILE A 190 -5.19 -4.23 1.26
C ILE A 190 -6.03 -4.84 2.38
N ASP A 191 -5.42 -5.74 3.15
CA ASP A 191 -6.08 -6.32 4.32
C ASP A 191 -6.47 -5.24 5.33
N GLY A 192 -7.71 -5.31 5.83
CA GLY A 192 -8.28 -4.31 6.73
C GLY A 192 -8.69 -2.97 6.09
N GLU A 193 -8.58 -2.79 4.76
CA GLU A 193 -9.11 -1.61 4.06
C GLU A 193 -10.63 -1.56 4.20
N GLN A 194 -11.13 -0.42 4.68
CA GLN A 194 -12.56 -0.21 4.83
C GLN A 194 -13.21 0.21 3.52
N ASP A 195 -14.45 -0.20 3.31
CA ASP A 195 -15.24 0.32 2.20
C ASP A 195 -15.45 1.84 2.34
N PHE A 196 -15.50 2.52 1.21
CA PHE A 196 -15.67 3.97 1.11
C PHE A 196 -16.85 4.30 0.18
N ASP A 197 -17.51 5.41 0.46
CA ASP A 197 -18.48 6.01 -0.48
C ASP A 197 -17.71 6.86 -1.51
N PRO A 198 -17.82 6.57 -2.83
CA PRO A 198 -17.16 7.36 -3.87
C PRO A 198 -17.51 8.85 -3.84
N ALA A 199 -18.75 9.22 -3.48
CA ALA A 199 -19.15 10.63 -3.39
C ALA A 199 -18.48 11.32 -2.19
N GLN A 200 -18.41 10.62 -1.06
CA GLN A 200 -17.68 11.10 0.12
C GLN A 200 -16.18 11.26 -0.18
N LEU A 201 -15.54 10.26 -0.80
CA LEU A 201 -14.12 10.33 -1.16
C LEU A 201 -13.85 11.49 -2.11
N SER A 202 -14.72 11.70 -3.11
CA SER A 202 -14.59 12.82 -4.05
C SER A 202 -14.64 14.18 -3.34
N ARG A 203 -15.53 14.38 -2.36
CA ARG A 203 -15.56 15.60 -1.53
C ARG A 203 -14.27 15.77 -0.73
N GLN A 204 -13.79 14.71 -0.09
CA GLN A 204 -12.55 14.74 0.71
C GLN A 204 -11.31 15.08 -0.12
N ILE A 205 -11.28 14.60 -1.38
CA ILE A 205 -10.24 14.92 -2.35
C ILE A 205 -10.24 16.42 -2.66
N GLU A 206 -11.41 17.01 -2.91
CA GLU A 206 -11.51 18.44 -3.21
C GLU A 206 -11.18 19.31 -1.99
N GLU A 207 -11.61 18.91 -0.80
CA GLU A 207 -11.24 19.55 0.47
C GLU A 207 -9.72 19.50 0.68
N THR A 208 -9.08 18.35 0.44
CA THR A 208 -7.63 18.18 0.57
C THR A 208 -6.86 18.99 -0.47
N ARG A 209 -7.39 19.08 -1.70
CA ARG A 209 -6.80 19.88 -2.78
C ARG A 209 -6.83 21.38 -2.44
N SER A 210 -7.95 21.87 -1.93
CA SER A 210 -8.14 23.28 -1.58
C SER A 210 -7.37 23.70 -0.32
N SER A 211 -7.28 22.82 0.69
CA SER A 211 -6.52 23.09 1.91
C SER A 211 -5.00 22.94 1.75
N GLY A 212 -4.56 22.15 0.76
CA GLY A 212 -3.15 21.81 0.57
C GLY A 212 -2.67 20.58 1.35
N PHE A 213 -3.52 19.93 2.16
CA PHE A 213 -3.14 18.82 3.04
C PHE A 213 -4.36 18.01 3.55
N SER A 214 -4.12 16.82 4.08
CA SER A 214 -5.16 16.03 4.75
C SER A 214 -4.90 15.94 6.25
N ARG A 215 -5.93 16.21 7.05
CA ARG A 215 -6.02 15.92 8.49
C ARG A 215 -7.27 15.08 8.74
N MET A 216 -7.10 13.88 9.29
CA MET A 216 -8.23 13.00 9.56
C MET A 216 -7.97 12.09 10.75
N GLU A 217 -9.04 11.74 11.48
CA GLU A 217 -8.96 10.61 12.39
C GLU A 217 -8.62 9.34 11.60
N SER A 218 -7.75 8.52 12.18
CA SER A 218 -7.38 7.24 11.58
C SER A 218 -8.57 6.31 11.56
N ARG A 219 -8.90 5.83 10.37
CA ARG A 219 -9.94 4.80 10.20
C ARG A 219 -9.44 3.44 10.68
N GLN A 220 -8.13 3.24 10.79
CA GLN A 220 -7.52 1.95 11.12
C GLN A 220 -7.25 1.80 12.63
N ILE A 221 -6.96 2.89 13.34
CA ILE A 221 -6.52 2.86 14.74
C ILE A 221 -7.18 4.00 15.52
N ARG A 222 -7.91 3.66 16.58
CA ARG A 222 -8.53 4.67 17.46
C ARG A 222 -7.46 5.50 18.18
N GLY A 223 -7.71 6.79 18.31
CA GLY A 223 -6.82 7.73 19.01
C GLY A 223 -5.63 8.24 18.17
N VAL A 224 -5.53 7.83 16.90
CA VAL A 224 -4.52 8.37 15.97
C VAL A 224 -5.18 9.40 15.05
N ILE A 225 -4.55 10.56 14.87
CA ILE A 225 -4.92 11.56 13.87
C ILE A 225 -3.83 11.60 12.81
N ASN A 226 -4.19 11.27 11.57
CA ASN A 226 -3.23 11.28 10.47
C ASN A 226 -3.16 12.68 9.84
N LEU A 227 -1.95 13.23 9.80
CA LEU A 227 -1.59 14.42 9.05
C LEU A 227 -0.78 14.01 7.81
N SER A 228 -1.07 14.64 6.69
CA SER A 228 -0.45 14.29 5.42
C SER A 228 -0.34 15.49 4.49
N PHE A 229 0.85 15.70 3.92
CA PHE A 229 1.16 16.78 2.99
C PHE A 229 1.80 16.25 1.71
N PRO A 230 1.52 16.88 0.55
CA PRO A 230 2.10 16.48 -0.72
C PRO A 230 3.58 16.85 -0.78
N ILE A 231 4.38 15.98 -1.39
CA ILE A 231 5.72 16.30 -1.88
C ILE A 231 5.64 16.47 -3.39
N ILE A 232 5.76 17.73 -3.83
CA ILE A 232 5.65 18.11 -5.24
C ILE A 232 7.03 18.10 -5.88
N GLY A 233 7.14 17.44 -7.04
CA GLY A 233 8.35 17.39 -7.85
C GLY A 233 8.33 18.37 -9.01
N ALA A 234 9.18 18.12 -9.99
CA ALA A 234 9.20 18.88 -11.24
C ALA A 234 7.83 18.82 -11.96
N ASN A 235 7.50 19.88 -12.71
CA ASN A 235 6.25 20.02 -13.45
C ASN A 235 4.98 19.97 -12.57
N GLU A 236 5.08 20.39 -11.31
CA GLU A 236 3.96 20.44 -10.34
C GLU A 236 3.28 19.08 -10.07
N ARG A 237 3.96 17.97 -10.40
CA ARG A 237 3.42 16.63 -10.15
C ARG A 237 3.76 16.18 -8.75
N ILE A 238 2.78 15.62 -8.05
CA ILE A 238 3.04 14.93 -6.78
C ILE A 238 3.97 13.72 -7.01
N LEU A 239 5.03 13.62 -6.20
CA LEU A 239 5.94 12.48 -6.19
C LEU A 239 5.61 11.52 -5.05
N ALA A 240 5.28 12.09 -3.89
CA ALA A 240 5.09 11.34 -2.66
C ALA A 240 4.15 12.11 -1.71
N SER A 241 3.79 11.45 -0.62
CA SER A 241 3.07 12.03 0.50
C SER A 241 3.91 11.87 1.77
N LEU A 242 4.13 12.96 2.51
CA LEU A 242 4.80 12.93 3.81
C LEU A 242 3.77 12.98 4.92
N ASN A 243 3.88 12.06 5.87
CA ASN A 243 2.81 11.76 6.80
C ASN A 243 3.31 11.69 8.24
N VAL A 244 2.47 12.14 9.17
CA VAL A 244 2.65 11.99 10.62
C VAL A 244 1.38 11.37 11.20
N PRO A 245 1.44 10.14 11.73
CA PRO A 245 0.37 9.59 12.56
C PRO A 245 0.49 10.20 13.97
N PHE A 246 -0.20 11.32 14.20
CA PHE A 246 -0.17 12.02 15.47
C PHE A 246 -0.85 11.20 16.55
N ILE A 247 -0.14 11.00 17.66
CA ILE A 247 -0.66 10.43 18.90
C ILE A 247 -0.47 11.47 20.00
N GLU A 248 -1.57 11.84 20.64
CA GLU A 248 -1.55 12.71 21.80
C GLU A 248 -1.04 11.96 23.04
N ARG A 249 -0.15 12.60 23.80
CA ARG A 249 0.25 12.11 25.11
C ARG A 249 -0.61 12.76 26.18
N ILE A 250 -1.07 11.93 27.11
CA ILE A 250 -1.88 12.36 28.26
C ILE A 250 -1.06 12.47 29.55
N ASP A 251 0.26 12.28 29.47
CA ASP A 251 1.16 12.44 30.62
C ASP A 251 1.67 13.88 30.74
N LYS A 252 2.58 14.12 31.71
CA LYS A 252 3.09 15.47 32.00
C LYS A 252 4.13 15.97 31.00
N GLN A 253 4.47 15.19 29.98
CA GLN A 253 5.48 15.56 29.01
C GLN A 253 4.89 16.57 28.02
N VAL A 254 5.52 17.73 27.90
CA VAL A 254 5.06 18.78 26.99
C VAL A 254 5.61 18.49 25.61
N ASN A 255 4.78 17.87 24.77
CA ASN A 255 5.05 17.67 23.36
C ASN A 255 4.27 18.69 22.52
N PRO A 256 4.70 18.99 21.28
CA PRO A 256 3.93 19.83 20.38
C PRO A 256 2.51 19.27 20.20
N ASP A 257 1.52 20.16 20.27
CA ASP A 257 0.14 19.80 19.99
C ASP A 257 -0.08 19.53 18.49
N LEU A 258 -1.29 19.09 18.15
CA LEU A 258 -1.64 18.70 16.80
C LEU A 258 -1.44 19.83 15.76
N ASP A 259 -1.75 21.08 16.13
CA ASP A 259 -1.64 22.21 15.22
C ASP A 259 -0.17 22.60 15.03
N ALA A 260 0.64 22.57 16.09
CA ALA A 260 2.09 22.77 16.02
C ALA A 260 2.76 21.69 15.15
N VAL A 261 2.39 20.41 15.32
CA VAL A 261 2.90 19.32 14.47
C VAL A 261 2.50 19.52 13.01
N GLN A 262 1.27 19.97 12.75
CA GLN A 262 0.80 20.27 11.39
C GLN A 262 1.64 21.37 10.73
N GLU A 263 1.97 22.44 11.44
CA GLU A 263 2.81 23.52 10.87
C GLU A 263 4.27 23.06 10.64
N ILE A 264 4.85 22.27 11.55
CA ILE A 264 6.17 21.67 11.34
C ILE A 264 6.17 20.78 10.08
N LEU A 265 5.14 19.92 9.94
CA LEU A 265 5.00 19.05 8.78
C LEU A 265 4.84 19.85 7.48
N ARG A 266 4.04 20.93 7.50
CA ARG A 266 3.85 21.84 6.36
C ARG A 266 5.17 22.45 5.91
N GLU A 267 5.93 23.05 6.83
CA GLU A 267 7.23 23.67 6.56
C GLU A 267 8.20 22.67 5.92
N ILE A 268 8.34 21.48 6.53
CA ILE A 268 9.24 20.44 6.03
C ILE A 268 8.82 19.94 4.65
N SER A 269 7.51 19.76 4.42
CA SER A 269 6.97 19.30 3.13
C SER A 269 7.19 20.32 2.01
N GLN A 270 7.05 21.62 2.31
CA GLN A 270 7.36 22.70 1.36
C GLN A 270 8.85 22.74 1.03
N ARG A 271 9.72 22.62 2.03
CA ARG A 271 11.17 22.59 1.84
C ARG A 271 11.59 21.41 0.97
N LEU A 272 11.05 20.22 1.25
CA LEU A 272 11.27 19.03 0.43
C LEU A 272 10.75 19.21 -0.99
N SER A 273 9.54 19.74 -1.18
CA SER A 273 8.98 19.98 -2.51
C SER A 273 9.85 20.93 -3.33
N LYS A 274 10.41 21.98 -2.71
CA LYS A 274 11.35 22.89 -3.38
C LYS A 274 12.64 22.19 -3.83
N LEU A 275 13.20 21.31 -2.99
CA LEU A 275 14.37 20.51 -3.36
C LEU A 275 14.05 19.54 -4.49
N MET A 276 12.88 18.90 -4.45
CA MET A 276 12.44 17.94 -5.46
C MET A 276 12.07 18.59 -6.79
N GLY A 277 11.46 19.77 -6.77
CA GLY A 277 11.11 20.54 -7.98
C GLY A 277 12.33 21.04 -8.75
N ASN A 278 13.46 21.26 -8.06
CA ASN A 278 14.73 21.67 -8.67
C ASN A 278 15.58 20.50 -9.14
N ALA A 279 15.28 19.28 -8.69
CA ALA A 279 16.00 18.08 -9.09
C ALA A 279 15.34 17.48 -10.34
N SER A 280 16.16 17.24 -11.37
CA SER A 280 15.73 16.47 -12.55
C SER A 280 15.76 14.99 -12.19
N PHE A 281 14.60 14.40 -11.89
CA PHE A 281 14.44 12.95 -11.69
C PHE A 281 13.93 12.28 -12.97
#